data_AF-A0A940NY35-F1
#
_entry.id   AF-A0A940NY35-F1
#
_cell.length_a   1.000
_cell.length_b   1.000
_cell.length_c   1.000
_cell.angle_alpha   90.00
_cell.angle_beta   90.00
_cell.angle_gamma   90.00
#
_symmetry.space_group_name_H-M   'P 1'
#
loop_
_entity.id
_entity.type
_entity.pdbx_description
1 polymer ?
#
loop_
_entity_poly.entity_id
_entity_poly.type
_entity_poly.pdbx_seq_one_letter_code
_entity_poly.pdbx_strand_id
1 'polypeptide(L)'
;MANKEIPYKIYLEEDEMPKAWYNLRADMKVKPAPLLNPATHEPASIDMLSQVFCRELAEQELNVTDAYIEIPEEIRSFYKMYRPSPLVRAYCLEKKLGTPAKIYYKFEGNNTSGSHKLNSAIAQAYYAKKQGLKGVTTETGAGQWGTALSMACSYFDL
;
A
#
# COMPACT_ATOMS: atom_id res chain seq x y z
N MET A 1 30.76 13.00 -21.37
CA MET A 1 29.41 12.40 -21.49
C MET A 1 28.41 13.54 -21.49
N ALA A 2 27.57 13.66 -22.52
CA ALA A 2 26.58 14.74 -22.58
C ALA A 2 25.65 14.65 -21.35
N ASN A 3 25.48 15.75 -20.63
CA ASN A 3 24.50 15.87 -19.54
C ASN A 3 23.12 15.71 -20.15
N LYS A 4 22.60 14.48 -20.19
CA LYS A 4 21.22 14.22 -20.60
C LYS A 4 20.33 14.79 -19.49
N GLU A 5 19.63 15.88 -19.78
CA GLU A 5 18.72 16.51 -18.83
C GLU A 5 17.63 15.49 -18.45
N ILE A 6 17.51 15.21 -17.14
CA ILE A 6 16.50 14.27 -16.64
C ILE A 6 15.14 14.97 -16.75
N PRO A 7 14.11 14.34 -17.34
CA PRO A 7 12.80 14.96 -17.44
C PRO A 7 12.24 15.30 -16.06
N TYR A 8 11.36 16.31 -15.99
CA TYR A 8 10.69 16.67 -14.73
C TYR A 8 9.89 15.51 -14.15
N LYS A 9 9.29 14.68 -15.01
CA LYS A 9 8.51 13.51 -14.61
C LYS A 9 9.06 12.27 -15.29
N ILE A 10 9.21 11.20 -14.52
CA ILE A 10 9.57 9.87 -14.99
C ILE A 10 8.34 8.99 -14.74
N TYR A 11 7.86 8.37 -15.81
CA TYR A 11 6.77 7.41 -15.80
C TYR A 11 7.32 6.01 -15.97
N LEU A 12 6.63 5.05 -15.36
CA LEU A 12 6.80 3.63 -15.65
C LEU A 12 5.58 3.20 -16.45
N GLU A 13 5.77 2.26 -17.35
CA GLU A 13 4.69 1.61 -18.08
C GLU A 13 3.97 0.57 -17.19
N GLU A 14 2.78 0.13 -17.60
CA GLU A 14 1.98 -0.82 -16.81
C GLU A 14 2.67 -2.19 -16.63
N ASP A 15 3.47 -2.61 -17.61
CA ASP A 15 4.22 -3.88 -17.58
C ASP A 15 5.45 -3.83 -16.66
N GLU A 16 5.93 -2.63 -16.34
CA GLU A 16 6.97 -2.38 -15.35
C GLU A 16 6.44 -2.38 -13.89
N MET A 17 5.11 -2.50 -13.70
CA MET A 17 4.54 -2.57 -12.35
C MET A 17 5.03 -3.82 -11.60
N PRO A 18 5.44 -3.68 -10.32
CA PRO A 18 5.73 -4.81 -9.47
C PRO A 18 4.53 -5.78 -9.39
N LYS A 19 4.84 -7.08 -9.39
CA LYS A 19 3.84 -8.16 -9.27
C LYS A 19 3.70 -8.69 -7.85
N ALA A 20 4.54 -8.24 -6.93
CA ALA A 20 4.55 -8.65 -5.53
C ALA A 20 4.70 -7.43 -4.61
N TRP A 21 4.03 -7.46 -3.46
CA TRP A 21 4.37 -6.59 -2.33
C TRP A 21 5.60 -7.14 -1.63
N TYR A 22 6.40 -6.24 -1.05
CA TYR A 22 7.58 -6.60 -0.27
C TYR A 22 7.30 -6.52 1.23
N ASN A 23 7.55 -7.61 1.94
CA ASN A 23 7.41 -7.70 3.38
C ASN A 23 8.77 -7.53 4.06
N LEU A 24 9.01 -6.34 4.60
CA LEU A 24 10.26 -6.03 5.30
C LEU A 24 10.53 -6.97 6.48
N ARG A 25 9.49 -7.49 7.15
CA ARG A 25 9.67 -8.35 8.34
C ARG A 25 10.46 -9.61 8.01
N ALA A 26 10.38 -10.13 6.77
CA ALA A 26 11.15 -11.28 6.32
C ALA A 26 12.67 -11.07 6.49
N ASP A 27 13.16 -9.89 6.12
CA ASP A 27 14.59 -9.58 6.07
C ASP A 27 15.13 -8.87 7.34
N MET A 28 14.26 -8.59 8.31
CA MET A 28 14.67 -8.01 9.59
C MET A 28 15.52 -9.00 10.41
N LYS A 29 16.75 -8.58 10.75
CA LYS A 29 17.67 -9.34 11.64
C LYS A 29 17.10 -9.53 13.05
N VAL A 30 16.48 -8.49 13.58
CA VAL A 30 15.78 -8.50 14.87
C VAL A 30 14.30 -8.29 14.55
N LYS A 31 13.47 -9.29 14.86
CA LYS A 31 12.03 -9.21 14.59
C LYS A 31 11.37 -8.23 15.57
N PRO A 32 10.30 -7.51 15.15
CA PRO A 32 9.50 -6.73 16.08
C PRO A 32 8.96 -7.60 17.23
N ALA A 33 8.69 -6.98 18.38
CA ALA A 33 7.96 -7.67 19.43
C ALA A 33 6.61 -8.16 18.90
N PRO A 34 6.15 -9.36 19.31
CA PRO A 34 4.87 -9.87 18.85
C PRO A 34 3.72 -8.98 19.34
N LEU A 35 2.65 -8.93 18.56
CA LEU A 35 1.36 -8.47 19.07
C LEU A 35 0.93 -9.40 20.21
N LEU A 36 0.42 -8.84 21.30
CA LEU A 36 0.00 -9.62 22.46
C LEU A 36 -1.52 -9.62 22.57
N ASN A 37 -2.06 -10.74 23.01
CA ASN A 37 -3.44 -10.84 23.45
C ASN A 37 -3.62 -10.00 24.73
N PRO A 38 -4.57 -9.04 24.78
CA PRO A 38 -4.73 -8.15 25.93
C PRO A 38 -5.23 -8.87 27.19
N ALA A 39 -5.84 -10.05 27.07
CA ALA A 39 -6.34 -10.82 28.20
C ALA A 39 -5.28 -11.79 28.75
N THR A 40 -4.53 -12.45 27.88
CA THR A 40 -3.56 -13.49 28.28
C THR A 40 -2.10 -13.02 28.31
N HIS A 41 -1.80 -11.90 27.65
CA HIS A 41 -0.45 -11.37 27.40
C HIS A 41 0.46 -12.31 26.59
N GLU A 42 -0.10 -13.35 25.98
CA GLU A 42 0.60 -14.25 25.06
C GLU A 42 0.58 -13.70 23.63
N PRO A 43 1.50 -14.13 22.74
CA PRO A 43 1.48 -13.75 21.33
C PRO A 43 0.12 -13.97 20.67
N ALA A 44 -0.35 -12.97 19.92
CA ALA A 44 -1.64 -12.97 19.24
C ALA A 44 -1.69 -14.09 18.18
N SER A 45 -2.78 -14.86 18.18
CA SER A 45 -3.05 -15.87 17.17
C SER A 45 -3.79 -15.29 15.97
N ILE A 46 -3.74 -15.99 14.83
CA ILE A 46 -4.54 -15.65 13.64
C ILE A 46 -6.03 -15.57 14.00
N ASP A 47 -6.52 -16.51 14.80
CA ASP A 47 -7.95 -16.56 15.16
C ASP A 47 -8.36 -15.38 16.06
N MET A 48 -7.47 -14.90 16.92
CA MET A 48 -7.70 -13.67 17.70
C MET A 48 -7.81 -12.47 16.76
N LEU A 49 -6.85 -12.28 15.86
CA LEU A 49 -6.86 -11.16 14.91
C LEU A 49 -8.05 -11.23 13.94
N SER A 50 -8.46 -12.45 13.56
CA SER A 50 -9.58 -12.70 12.65
C SER A 50 -10.95 -12.35 13.23
N GLN A 51 -11.04 -12.00 14.52
CA GLN A 51 -12.26 -11.43 15.10
C GLN A 51 -12.51 -9.99 14.62
N VAL A 52 -11.46 -9.29 14.15
CA VAL A 52 -11.51 -7.90 13.70
C VAL A 52 -11.15 -7.78 12.22
N PHE A 53 -10.10 -8.49 11.78
CA PHE A 53 -9.62 -8.46 10.42
C PHE A 53 -10.14 -9.65 9.61
N CYS A 54 -10.22 -9.51 8.29
CA CYS A 54 -10.42 -10.67 7.44
C CYS A 54 -9.20 -11.61 7.56
N ARG A 55 -9.41 -12.93 7.45
CA ARG A 55 -8.44 -13.95 7.86
C ARG A 55 -7.11 -13.82 7.11
N GLU A 56 -7.16 -13.59 5.79
CA GLU A 56 -5.94 -13.42 4.99
C GLU A 56 -5.11 -12.22 5.48
N LEU A 57 -5.74 -11.10 5.83
CA LEU A 57 -5.00 -9.95 6.36
C LEU A 57 -4.35 -10.27 7.72
N ALA A 58 -5.01 -11.07 8.56
CA ALA A 58 -4.44 -11.54 9.82
C ALA A 58 -3.23 -12.47 9.57
N GLU A 59 -3.31 -13.34 8.57
CA GLU A 59 -2.20 -14.21 8.14
C GLU A 59 -1.02 -13.38 7.60
N GLN A 60 -1.28 -12.36 6.77
CA GLN A 60 -0.25 -11.47 6.25
C GLN A 60 0.39 -10.60 7.36
N GLU A 61 -0.39 -10.12 8.33
CA GLU A 61 0.13 -9.36 9.47
C GLU A 61 1.10 -10.21 10.31
N LEU A 62 0.83 -11.52 10.48
CA LEU A 62 1.69 -12.42 11.24
C LEU A 62 2.81 -13.07 10.40
N ASN A 63 2.87 -12.81 9.10
CA ASN A 63 3.91 -13.34 8.23
C ASN A 63 5.25 -12.61 8.44
N VAL A 64 6.25 -13.36 8.91
CA VAL A 64 7.62 -12.86 9.17
C VAL A 64 8.68 -13.57 8.34
N THR A 65 8.27 -14.38 7.36
CA THR A 65 9.13 -15.28 6.58
C THR A 65 9.16 -14.96 5.10
N ASP A 66 8.01 -14.67 4.49
CA ASP A 66 7.93 -14.50 3.04
C ASP A 66 8.26 -13.06 2.67
N ALA A 67 9.37 -12.86 1.95
CA ALA A 67 9.83 -11.53 1.54
C ALA A 67 8.94 -10.90 0.46
N TYR A 68 8.32 -11.74 -0.38
CA TYR A 68 7.46 -11.30 -1.47
C TYR A 68 6.11 -11.99 -1.40
N ILE A 69 5.05 -11.20 -1.38
CA ILE A 69 3.66 -11.66 -1.42
C ILE A 69 3.11 -11.26 -2.78
N GLU A 70 2.70 -12.23 -3.59
CA GLU A 70 2.14 -11.97 -4.92
C GLU A 70 0.90 -11.08 -4.82
N ILE A 71 0.80 -10.08 -5.70
CA ILE A 71 -0.36 -9.20 -5.81
C ILE A 71 -1.38 -9.91 -6.72
N PRO A 72 -2.58 -10.25 -6.22
CA PRO A 72 -3.66 -10.80 -7.04
C PRO A 72 -3.91 -9.99 -8.32
N GLU A 73 -4.23 -10.68 -9.42
CA GLU A 73 -4.43 -10.06 -10.74
C GLU A 73 -5.55 -9.00 -10.70
N GLU A 74 -6.61 -9.24 -9.91
CA GLU A 74 -7.71 -8.31 -9.71
C GLU A 74 -7.25 -7.00 -9.06
N ILE A 75 -6.34 -7.08 -8.08
CA ILE A 75 -5.74 -5.90 -7.46
C ILE A 75 -4.78 -5.20 -8.43
N ARG A 76 -3.98 -5.95 -9.20
CA ARG A 76 -3.10 -5.38 -10.23
C ARG A 76 -3.90 -4.66 -11.32
N SER A 77 -5.04 -5.22 -11.71
CA SER A 77 -5.98 -4.62 -12.64
C SER A 77 -6.56 -3.32 -12.09
N PHE A 78 -6.92 -3.29 -10.81
CA PHE A 78 -7.36 -2.05 -10.15
C PHE A 78 -6.26 -0.99 -10.12
N TYR A 79 -5.02 -1.37 -9.81
CA TYR A 79 -3.89 -0.46 -9.77
C TYR A 79 -3.66 0.28 -11.10
N LYS A 80 -3.89 -0.36 -12.26
CA LYS A 80 -3.73 0.28 -13.58
C LYS A 80 -4.51 1.59 -13.73
N MET A 81 -5.60 1.76 -12.99
CA MET A 81 -6.40 3.01 -13.04
C MET A 81 -5.65 4.24 -12.52
N TYR A 82 -4.62 4.08 -11.69
CA TYR A 82 -3.92 5.21 -11.07
C TYR A 82 -2.42 4.98 -10.78
N ARG A 83 -1.91 3.78 -11.08
CA ARG A 83 -0.50 3.39 -10.97
C ARG A 83 0.02 2.99 -12.35
N PRO A 84 1.33 3.15 -12.61
CA PRO A 84 2.35 3.71 -11.73
C PRO A 84 2.22 5.22 -11.49
N SER A 85 2.42 5.68 -10.25
CA SER A 85 2.54 7.11 -9.99
C SER A 85 3.86 7.68 -10.53
N PRO A 86 3.91 8.94 -10.99
CA PRO A 86 5.14 9.51 -11.52
C PRO A 86 6.18 9.76 -10.43
N LEU A 87 7.45 9.57 -10.77
CA LEU A 87 8.58 10.10 -9.99
C LEU A 87 8.93 11.48 -10.55
N VAL A 88 8.83 12.50 -9.72
CA VAL A 88 8.99 13.89 -10.16
C VAL A 88 10.28 14.47 -9.60
N ARG A 89 11.10 15.08 -10.46
CA ARG A 89 12.30 15.83 -10.06
C ARG A 89 11.96 17.28 -9.75
N ALA A 90 12.35 17.74 -8.57
CA ALA A 90 11.97 19.05 -8.05
C ALA A 90 12.99 20.15 -8.37
N TYR A 91 13.28 20.40 -9.65
CA TYR A 91 14.28 21.40 -10.07
C TYR A 91 14.07 22.79 -9.48
N CYS A 92 12.81 23.25 -9.36
CA CYS A 92 12.52 24.55 -8.74
C CYS A 92 12.91 24.59 -7.25
N LEU A 93 12.72 23.48 -6.53
CA LEU A 93 13.12 23.33 -5.14
C LEU A 93 14.65 23.23 -5.02
N GLU A 94 15.29 22.45 -5.88
CA GLU A 94 16.76 22.37 -5.98
C GLU A 94 17.37 23.78 -6.15
N LYS A 95 16.84 24.56 -7.10
CA LYS A 95 17.26 25.95 -7.37
C LYS A 95 17.01 26.87 -6.17
N LYS A 96 15.83 26.76 -5.53
CA LYS A 96 15.47 27.61 -4.38
C LYS A 96 16.38 27.36 -3.17
N LEU A 97 16.83 26.11 -3.00
CA LEU A 97 17.72 25.69 -1.92
C LEU A 97 19.21 25.89 -2.23
N GLY A 98 19.57 26.11 -3.51
CA GLY A 98 20.97 26.17 -3.94
C GLY A 98 21.73 24.87 -3.69
N THR A 99 21.04 23.74 -3.65
CA THR A 99 21.63 22.45 -3.27
C THR A 99 22.21 21.71 -4.47
N PRO A 100 23.36 21.01 -4.32
CA PRO A 100 23.83 20.07 -5.32
C PRO A 100 23.04 18.75 -5.31
N ALA A 101 22.21 18.51 -4.29
CA ALA A 101 21.38 17.32 -4.19
C ALA A 101 20.30 17.30 -5.27
N LYS A 102 20.03 16.13 -5.82
CA LYS A 102 18.89 15.90 -6.72
C LYS A 102 17.70 15.50 -5.87
N ILE A 103 16.61 16.25 -5.95
CA ILE A 103 15.42 16.03 -5.12
C ILE A 103 14.34 15.40 -5.99
N TYR A 104 13.87 14.23 -5.58
CA TYR A 104 12.76 13.54 -6.21
C TYR A 104 11.64 13.31 -5.20
N TYR A 105 10.41 13.30 -5.69
CA TYR A 105 9.25 12.86 -4.92
C TYR A 105 8.40 11.89 -5.74
N LYS A 106 7.92 10.84 -5.07
CA LYS A 106 6.97 9.88 -5.66
C LYS A 106 5.56 10.44 -5.45
N PHE A 107 4.89 10.84 -6.54
CA PHE A 107 3.64 11.58 -6.43
C PHE A 107 2.41 10.67 -6.30
N GLU A 108 2.12 10.24 -5.08
CA GLU A 108 1.01 9.32 -4.75
C GLU A 108 -0.39 9.97 -4.74
N GLY A 109 -0.49 11.27 -5.05
CA GLY A 109 -1.74 12.03 -5.00
C GLY A 109 -2.67 11.85 -6.21
N ASN A 110 -2.28 11.07 -7.21
CA ASN A 110 -2.96 10.98 -8.52
C ASN A 110 -4.13 9.99 -8.55
N ASN A 111 -4.94 9.90 -7.48
CA ASN A 111 -6.11 9.03 -7.40
C ASN A 111 -7.25 9.70 -6.64
N THR A 112 -8.43 9.06 -6.62
CA THR A 112 -9.66 9.58 -6.00
C THR A 112 -9.51 9.92 -4.51
N SER A 113 -8.67 9.19 -3.78
CA SER A 113 -8.39 9.48 -2.37
C SER A 113 -7.37 10.61 -2.17
N GLY A 114 -6.72 11.05 -3.25
CA GLY A 114 -5.64 12.03 -3.23
C GLY A 114 -4.40 11.56 -2.46
N SER A 115 -4.23 10.25 -2.24
CA SER A 115 -3.16 9.73 -1.38
C SER A 115 -2.81 8.25 -1.65
N HIS A 116 -1.72 7.77 -1.04
CA HIS A 116 -1.29 6.37 -1.12
C HIS A 116 -2.25 5.38 -0.42
N LYS A 117 -3.25 5.87 0.33
CA LYS A 117 -4.17 5.03 1.11
C LYS A 117 -4.96 4.03 0.26
N LEU A 118 -5.28 4.41 -0.97
CA LEU A 118 -5.95 3.52 -1.91
C LEU A 118 -5.15 2.25 -2.21
N ASN A 119 -3.81 2.28 -2.08
CA ASN A 119 -2.95 1.13 -2.33
C ASN A 119 -3.23 -0.04 -1.36
N SER A 120 -3.52 0.24 -0.09
CA SER A 120 -3.86 -0.80 0.90
C SER A 120 -5.36 -1.05 0.98
N ALA A 121 -6.19 -0.01 0.81
CA ALA A 121 -7.64 -0.13 0.87
C ALA A 121 -8.19 -1.17 -0.12
N ILE A 122 -7.64 -1.20 -1.35
CA ILE A 122 -8.05 -2.19 -2.35
C ILE A 122 -7.74 -3.64 -1.92
N ALA A 123 -6.58 -3.88 -1.31
CA ALA A 123 -6.24 -5.21 -0.82
C ALA A 123 -7.19 -5.65 0.31
N GLN A 124 -7.52 -4.73 1.23
CA GLN A 124 -8.45 -5.03 2.31
C GLN A 124 -9.85 -5.33 1.78
N ALA A 125 -10.36 -4.53 0.85
CA ALA A 125 -11.66 -4.77 0.22
C ALA A 125 -11.67 -6.08 -0.59
N TYR A 126 -10.60 -6.38 -1.33
CA TYR A 126 -10.45 -7.62 -2.09
C TYR A 126 -10.54 -8.85 -1.18
N TYR A 127 -9.73 -8.91 -0.11
CA TYR A 127 -9.72 -10.08 0.77
C TYR A 127 -11.00 -10.20 1.60
N ALA A 128 -11.61 -9.08 2.01
CA ALA A 128 -12.93 -9.07 2.64
C ALA A 128 -14.00 -9.67 1.71
N LYS A 129 -14.03 -9.23 0.45
CA LYS A 129 -14.95 -9.78 -0.57
C LYS A 129 -14.68 -11.26 -0.83
N LYS A 130 -13.42 -11.66 -0.99
CA LYS A 130 -12.98 -13.05 -1.20
C LYS A 130 -13.39 -13.97 -0.04
N GLN A 131 -13.38 -13.46 1.19
CA GLN A 131 -13.87 -14.18 2.37
C GLN A 131 -15.41 -14.28 2.43
N GLY A 132 -16.14 -13.58 1.55
CA GLY A 132 -17.61 -13.58 1.51
C GLY A 132 -18.24 -12.57 2.48
N LEU A 133 -17.49 -11.58 2.95
CA LEU A 133 -18.07 -10.47 3.72
C LEU A 133 -18.98 -9.62 2.82
N LYS A 134 -19.95 -8.95 3.45
CA LYS A 134 -20.96 -8.10 2.77
C LYS A 134 -20.71 -6.60 2.95
N GLY A 135 -19.58 -6.25 3.54
CA GLY A 135 -19.23 -4.89 3.92
C GLY A 135 -18.06 -4.88 4.90
N VAL A 136 -17.45 -3.72 5.07
CA VAL A 136 -16.39 -3.45 6.04
C VAL A 136 -16.68 -2.15 6.78
N THR A 137 -16.17 -2.03 8.00
CA THR A 137 -16.27 -0.81 8.81
C THR A 137 -14.90 -0.28 9.14
N THR A 138 -14.73 1.04 9.11
CA THR A 138 -13.51 1.72 9.53
C THR A 138 -13.84 3.12 10.05
N GLU A 139 -12.93 3.68 10.83
CA GLU A 139 -12.93 5.08 11.24
C GLU A 139 -12.41 6.00 10.14
N THR A 140 -12.76 7.28 10.18
CA THR A 140 -12.05 8.28 9.38
C THR A 140 -12.08 9.66 10.05
N GLY A 141 -10.98 10.40 9.93
CA GLY A 141 -10.87 11.78 10.40
C GLY A 141 -11.17 12.76 9.25
N ALA A 142 -10.11 13.30 8.64
CA ALA A 142 -10.23 14.21 7.50
C ALA A 142 -10.87 13.59 6.23
N GLY A 143 -11.08 12.27 6.21
CA GLY A 143 -11.83 11.57 5.16
C GLY A 143 -10.98 10.82 4.12
N GLN A 144 -9.68 11.08 3.99
CA GLN A 144 -8.85 10.42 2.94
C GLN A 144 -8.89 8.88 3.01
N TRP A 145 -8.89 8.31 4.23
CA TRP A 145 -8.99 6.85 4.40
C TRP A 145 -10.39 6.34 4.07
N GLY A 146 -11.43 7.03 4.53
CA GLY A 146 -12.82 6.70 4.20
C GLY A 146 -13.04 6.72 2.68
N THR A 147 -12.60 7.78 1.99
CA THR A 147 -12.67 7.89 0.53
C THR A 147 -11.95 6.73 -0.17
N ALA A 148 -10.74 6.37 0.28
CA ALA A 148 -9.99 5.27 -0.29
C ALA A 148 -10.72 3.92 -0.13
N LEU A 149 -11.21 3.63 1.07
CA LEU A 149 -11.90 2.38 1.36
C LEU A 149 -13.27 2.30 0.68
N SER A 150 -14.03 3.39 0.65
CA SER A 150 -15.31 3.44 -0.07
C SER A 150 -15.15 3.20 -1.57
N MET A 151 -14.13 3.79 -2.21
CA MET A 151 -13.84 3.52 -3.62
C MET A 151 -13.46 2.05 -3.84
N ALA A 152 -12.60 1.49 -2.99
CA ALA A 152 -12.17 0.11 -3.09
C ALA A 152 -13.34 -0.89 -2.90
N CYS A 153 -14.22 -0.64 -1.92
CA CYS A 153 -15.41 -1.47 -1.70
C CYS A 153 -16.37 -1.39 -2.89
N SER A 154 -16.62 -0.18 -3.40
CA SER A 154 -17.46 0.02 -4.59
C SER A 154 -16.94 -0.72 -5.82
N TYR A 155 -15.63 -0.89 -5.97
CA TYR A 155 -15.06 -1.63 -7.11
C TYR A 155 -15.32 -3.14 -7.02
N PHE A 156 -15.45 -3.69 -5.81
CA PHE A 156 -15.68 -5.11 -5.57
C PHE A 156 -17.12 -5.47 -5.18
N ASP A 157 -18.07 -4.54 -5.38
CA ASP A 157 -19.46 -4.67 -4.96
C ASP A 157 -19.58 -5.11 -3.49
N LEU A 158 -18.82 -4.45 -2.62
CA LEU A 158 -18.73 -4.71 -1.18
C LEU A 158 -19.39 -3.60 -0.35
#